data_AF-A0A1E3YKC3-F1
#
_entry.id   AF-A0A1E3YKC3-F1
#
_cell.length_a   1.000
_cell.length_b   1.000
_cell.length_c   1.000
_cell.angle_alpha   90.00
_cell.angle_beta   90.00
_cell.angle_gamma   90.00
#
_symmetry.space_group_name_H-M   'P 1'
#
loop_
_entity.id
_entity.type
_entity.pdbx_description
1 polymer ?
#
loop_
_entity_poly.entity_id
_entity_poly.type
_entity_poly.pdbx_seq_one_letter_code
_entity_poly.pdbx_strand_id
1 'polypeptide(L)'
;MGYDGRAADVAAVPYAVAMAFSTWWSSSTNGPLAVSLLALAVLGATRAPAAEVDALPPLFARFLDEAVHPSQGDRRRLAAGGPVTKLLTSDASEQVSVFGAIWIAAPPQRYVEAIRDIESWERGKAFRITRRVGRPPQLDDFAGARLTPALVSDLRNCRVGDCEIKLDEAAIDAFHTRIDWTSADRHAEAERMMRHVLYDYTTAYLAGGNSRLPMLRDKGTPISMGDEFRAMVDDMPLLATYMPDVHRYLIGFPRVWLPGASSFVYWQETEFGLKPTIRISHLTIRERPEDVVVASKMIYANHYFRSALELRVLLPDPARGPGFWFVTVMSSRTDGMTGFTGLFVRRRVRNEAREATGTVLVNTKRRIETGQP
;
A
#
# COMPACT_ATOMS: atom_id res chain seq x y z
N MET A 1 -17.25 -13.92 -34.87
CA MET A 1 -16.11 -14.49 -34.11
C MET A 1 -15.93 -13.64 -32.87
N GLY A 2 -16.48 -14.12 -31.75
CA GLY A 2 -16.49 -13.41 -30.48
C GLY A 2 -15.16 -13.60 -29.74
N TYR A 3 -14.57 -12.49 -29.29
CA TYR A 3 -13.47 -12.47 -28.35
C TYR A 3 -14.06 -12.48 -26.93
N ASP A 4 -13.76 -13.55 -26.20
CA ASP A 4 -14.22 -13.76 -24.82
C ASP A 4 -13.39 -12.89 -23.87
N GLY A 5 -14.07 -11.92 -23.25
CA GLY A 5 -13.48 -10.96 -22.32
C GLY A 5 -13.52 -11.47 -20.89
N ARG A 6 -12.42 -12.05 -20.41
CA ARG A 6 -12.13 -12.24 -18.98
C ARG A 6 -10.62 -12.22 -18.71
N ALA A 7 -10.06 -11.02 -18.63
CA ALA A 7 -8.82 -10.79 -17.88
C ALA A 7 -9.19 -9.94 -16.66
N ALA A 8 -9.28 -10.58 -15.50
CA ALA A 8 -9.48 -9.90 -14.22
C ALA A 8 -8.19 -9.16 -13.86
N ASP A 9 -8.22 -7.83 -14.00
CA ASP A 9 -7.12 -6.91 -13.69
C ASP A 9 -6.67 -6.99 -12.21
N VAL A 10 -5.35 -6.97 -12.02
CA VAL A 10 -4.61 -7.28 -10.78
C VAL A 10 -4.48 -6.05 -9.88
N ALA A 11 -4.73 -6.19 -8.57
CA ALA A 11 -4.84 -5.11 -7.60
C ALA A 11 -3.50 -4.63 -6.97
N ALA A 12 -3.43 -3.35 -6.60
CA ALA A 12 -2.86 -2.91 -5.31
C ALA A 12 -3.94 -2.27 -4.44
N VAL A 13 -3.71 -2.41 -3.13
CA VAL A 13 -4.42 -1.85 -2.00
C VAL A 13 -4.91 -0.38 -2.09
N PRO A 14 -4.20 0.61 -2.68
CA PRO A 14 -4.71 1.99 -2.69
C PRO A 14 -5.89 2.20 -3.66
N TYR A 15 -6.26 1.18 -4.46
CA TYR A 15 -7.38 1.26 -5.40
C TYR A 15 -8.71 1.65 -4.77
N ALA A 16 -8.95 1.21 -3.55
CA ALA A 16 -10.27 1.30 -2.98
C ALA A 16 -10.46 2.61 -2.20
N VAL A 17 -9.43 3.15 -1.54
CA VAL A 17 -9.49 4.43 -0.78
C VAL A 17 -10.00 5.61 -1.63
N ALA A 18 -9.75 5.59 -2.94
CA ALA A 18 -10.11 6.71 -3.81
C ALA A 18 -11.42 6.51 -4.61
N MET A 19 -11.98 5.29 -4.67
CA MET A 19 -13.32 5.06 -5.26
C MET A 19 -14.47 5.66 -4.43
N ALA A 20 -14.18 6.07 -3.19
CA ALA A 20 -15.13 6.78 -2.34
C ALA A 20 -15.68 8.10 -2.93
N PHE A 21 -14.97 8.73 -3.86
CA PHE A 21 -15.34 10.06 -4.39
C PHE A 21 -16.15 10.04 -5.70
N SER A 22 -16.22 8.92 -6.45
CA SER A 22 -16.84 8.90 -7.79
C SER A 22 -18.24 8.29 -7.87
N THR A 23 -18.72 7.55 -6.87
CA THR A 23 -20.00 6.84 -6.98
C THR A 23 -21.20 7.62 -6.41
N TRP A 24 -21.22 8.94 -6.54
CA TRP A 24 -22.37 9.78 -6.16
C TRP A 24 -23.42 9.89 -7.28
N TRP A 25 -23.52 8.89 -8.17
CA TRP A 25 -24.59 8.84 -9.17
C TRP A 25 -24.87 7.41 -9.68
N SER A 26 -25.56 6.60 -8.87
CA SER A 26 -26.59 5.64 -9.30
C SER A 26 -26.95 4.76 -8.09
N SER A 27 -28.06 5.10 -7.45
CA SER A 27 -28.61 4.39 -6.31
C SER A 27 -29.37 3.13 -6.70
N SER A 28 -29.20 2.11 -5.85
CA SER A 28 -30.24 1.20 -5.32
C SER A 28 -30.98 0.25 -6.27
N THR A 29 -31.04 -1.03 -5.90
CA THR A 29 -32.27 -1.62 -5.32
C THR A 29 -32.01 -3.00 -4.69
N ASN A 30 -32.88 -3.33 -3.74
CA ASN A 30 -32.82 -4.37 -2.71
C ASN A 30 -33.40 -5.72 -3.17
N GLY A 31 -33.12 -6.80 -2.43
CA GLY A 31 -34.01 -7.97 -2.33
C GLY A 31 -33.47 -9.11 -1.44
N PRO A 32 -34.32 -9.85 -0.67
CA PRO A 32 -33.95 -10.47 0.60
C PRO A 32 -34.02 -12.02 0.68
N LEU A 33 -33.38 -12.55 1.73
CA LEU A 33 -33.71 -13.72 2.59
C LEU A 33 -34.16 -15.07 1.97
N ALA A 34 -33.49 -16.17 2.38
CA ALA A 34 -34.15 -17.35 2.95
C ALA A 34 -33.17 -18.36 3.57
N VAL A 35 -33.64 -18.99 4.65
CA VAL A 35 -33.03 -19.95 5.57
C VAL A 35 -33.15 -21.39 5.04
N SER A 36 -32.22 -22.29 5.37
CA SER A 36 -32.54 -23.70 5.66
C SER A 36 -31.43 -24.40 6.46
N LEU A 37 -31.84 -24.94 7.60
CA LEU A 37 -31.13 -25.87 8.47
C LEU A 37 -31.13 -27.27 7.83
N LEU A 38 -30.00 -27.97 7.92
CA LEU A 38 -29.98 -29.43 7.84
C LEU A 38 -28.95 -29.96 8.83
N ALA A 39 -29.47 -30.69 9.82
CA ALA A 39 -28.71 -31.48 10.76
C ALA A 39 -28.28 -32.79 10.09
N LEU A 40 -27.02 -33.17 10.26
CA LEU A 40 -26.54 -34.53 10.00
C LEU A 40 -25.65 -34.96 11.16
N ALA A 41 -26.10 -36.02 11.83
CA ALA A 41 -25.34 -36.78 12.80
C ALA A 41 -24.24 -37.59 12.08
N VAL A 42 -23.02 -37.59 12.61
CA VAL A 42 -21.97 -38.53 12.22
C VAL A 42 -21.32 -39.11 13.47
N LEU A 43 -21.15 -40.43 13.41
CA LEU A 43 -20.71 -41.35 14.44
C LEU A 43 -19.32 -41.03 15.03
N GLY A 44 -19.15 -41.39 16.30
CA GLY A 44 -17.91 -41.28 17.04
C GLY A 44 -16.84 -42.23 16.52
N ALA A 45 -15.74 -41.66 16.03
CA ALA A 45 -14.45 -42.32 15.90
C ALA A 45 -13.54 -41.78 17.00
N THR A 46 -12.94 -42.66 17.79
CA THR A 46 -11.90 -42.34 18.77
C THR A 46 -10.65 -41.85 18.02
N ARG A 47 -10.47 -40.52 17.97
CA ARG A 47 -9.27 -39.87 17.44
C ARG A 47 -8.12 -40.08 18.42
N ALA A 48 -7.04 -40.71 17.97
CA ALA A 48 -5.73 -40.51 18.57
C ALA A 48 -5.43 -38.99 18.60
N PRO A 49 -4.71 -38.47 19.60
CA PRO A 49 -4.38 -37.04 19.66
C PRO A 49 -3.61 -36.67 18.39
N ALA A 50 -4.28 -35.95 17.50
CA ALA A 50 -3.61 -35.26 16.41
C ALA A 50 -2.63 -34.29 17.07
N ALA A 51 -1.35 -34.36 16.71
CA ALA A 51 -0.47 -33.22 16.90
C ALA A 51 -1.20 -31.98 16.36
N GLU A 52 -1.16 -30.84 17.05
CA GLU A 52 -1.81 -29.59 16.65
C GLU A 52 -1.23 -29.06 15.33
N VAL A 53 -1.63 -29.66 14.21
CA VAL A 53 -1.34 -29.19 12.83
C VAL A 53 -2.10 -27.88 12.53
N ASP A 54 -2.99 -27.46 13.44
CA ASP A 54 -3.83 -26.28 13.32
C ASP A 54 -3.35 -25.06 14.14
N ALA A 55 -2.26 -25.18 14.91
CA ALA A 55 -1.75 -24.08 15.72
C ALA A 55 -0.94 -23.10 14.86
N LEU A 56 -1.33 -21.81 14.90
CA LEU A 56 -0.57 -20.74 14.25
C LEU A 56 0.79 -20.54 14.93
N PRO A 57 1.82 -20.05 14.20
CA PRO A 57 3.10 -19.69 14.82
C PRO A 57 2.91 -18.79 16.05
N PRO A 58 3.60 -19.01 17.17
CA PRO A 58 3.30 -18.32 18.44
C PRO A 58 3.32 -16.80 18.36
N LEU A 59 4.28 -16.21 17.63
CA LEU A 59 4.33 -14.76 17.40
C LEU A 59 3.12 -14.25 16.63
N PHE A 60 2.67 -15.01 15.64
CA PHE A 60 1.50 -14.66 14.85
C PHE A 60 0.23 -14.77 15.68
N ALA A 61 0.07 -15.83 16.47
CA ALA A 61 -1.05 -16.00 17.39
C ALA A 61 -1.15 -14.84 18.39
N ARG A 62 -0.03 -14.45 19.03
CA ARG A 62 0.00 -13.29 19.94
C ARG A 62 -0.39 -11.99 19.25
N PHE A 63 0.14 -11.73 18.04
CA PHE A 63 -0.24 -10.54 17.28
C PHE A 63 -1.74 -10.50 16.95
N LEU A 64 -2.33 -11.66 16.62
CA LEU A 64 -3.78 -11.75 16.42
C LEU A 64 -4.57 -11.44 17.70
N ASP A 65 -4.10 -11.94 18.84
CA ASP A 65 -4.76 -11.79 20.14
C ASP A 65 -4.68 -10.37 20.68
N GLU A 66 -3.53 -9.71 20.53
CA GLU A 66 -3.25 -8.41 21.15
C GLU A 66 -3.56 -7.20 20.27
N ALA A 67 -3.48 -7.33 18.94
CA ALA A 67 -3.60 -6.19 18.03
C ALA A 67 -4.75 -6.30 17.01
N VAL A 68 -5.01 -7.52 16.50
CA VAL A 68 -5.98 -7.71 15.40
C VAL A 68 -7.39 -8.00 15.91
N HIS A 69 -7.51 -8.76 17.00
CA HIS A 69 -8.76 -9.24 17.59
C HIS A 69 -9.75 -9.84 16.55
N PRO A 70 -9.34 -10.88 15.78
CA PRO A 70 -10.22 -11.54 14.83
C PRO A 70 -11.35 -12.28 15.55
N SER A 71 -12.51 -12.39 14.92
CA SER A 71 -13.63 -13.17 15.44
C SER A 71 -13.29 -14.67 15.47
N GLN A 72 -14.05 -15.48 16.21
CA GLN A 72 -13.87 -16.95 16.18
C GLN A 72 -14.05 -17.52 14.76
N GLY A 73 -14.97 -16.93 13.97
CA GLY A 73 -15.15 -17.29 12.56
C GLY A 73 -13.92 -16.97 11.71
N ASP A 74 -13.32 -15.79 11.91
CA ASP A 74 -12.07 -15.40 11.27
C ASP A 74 -10.93 -16.36 11.65
N ARG A 75 -10.80 -16.73 12.93
CA ARG A 75 -9.78 -17.69 13.39
C ARG A 75 -9.93 -19.06 12.75
N ARG A 76 -11.15 -19.60 12.69
CA ARG A 76 -11.42 -20.87 11.99
C ARG A 76 -11.07 -20.80 10.51
N ARG A 77 -11.40 -19.68 9.85
CA ARG A 77 -11.04 -19.45 8.44
C ARG A 77 -9.53 -19.39 8.25
N LEU A 78 -8.82 -18.67 9.12
CA LEU A 78 -7.38 -18.55 9.06
C LEU A 78 -6.72 -19.91 9.32
N ALA A 79 -7.15 -20.67 10.33
CA ALA A 79 -6.66 -22.03 10.58
C ALA A 79 -6.86 -22.97 9.36
N ALA A 80 -7.97 -22.80 8.61
CA ALA A 80 -8.20 -23.49 7.34
C ALA A 80 -7.33 -22.97 6.17
N GLY A 81 -6.52 -21.93 6.38
CA GLY A 81 -5.63 -21.32 5.38
C GLY A 81 -6.31 -20.25 4.52
N GLY A 82 -7.56 -19.92 4.80
CA GLY A 82 -8.36 -18.96 4.06
C GLY A 82 -8.01 -17.50 4.39
N PRO A 83 -8.38 -16.54 3.51
CA PRO A 83 -8.09 -15.13 3.70
C PRO A 83 -8.92 -14.51 4.83
N VAL A 84 -8.25 -13.75 5.70
CA VAL A 84 -8.86 -12.89 6.71
C VAL A 84 -8.38 -11.47 6.52
N THR A 85 -9.29 -10.50 6.66
CA THR A 85 -8.97 -9.06 6.63
C THR A 85 -9.67 -8.34 7.76
N LYS A 86 -8.99 -7.45 8.47
CA LYS A 86 -9.53 -6.68 9.60
C LYS A 86 -9.06 -5.25 9.55
N LEU A 87 -9.95 -4.32 9.93
CA LEU A 87 -9.53 -2.97 10.28
C LEU A 87 -8.83 -3.02 11.63
N LEU A 88 -7.66 -2.40 11.72
CA LEU A 88 -6.95 -2.22 12.97
C LEU A 88 -7.44 -0.95 13.67
N THR A 89 -7.22 -0.89 14.98
CA THR A 89 -7.48 0.32 15.77
C THR A 89 -6.48 1.40 15.36
N SER A 90 -7.00 2.55 14.95
CA SER A 90 -6.24 3.77 14.62
C SER A 90 -7.16 4.98 14.81
N ASP A 91 -6.61 6.19 14.84
CA ASP A 91 -7.44 7.39 14.71
C ASP A 91 -8.06 7.41 13.31
N ALA A 92 -9.33 7.04 13.24
CA ALA A 92 -10.06 6.93 11.98
C ALA A 92 -10.26 8.29 11.27
N SER A 93 -9.98 9.42 11.93
CA SER A 93 -10.01 10.74 11.30
C SER A 93 -8.76 11.06 10.48
N GLU A 94 -7.64 10.41 10.81
CA GLU A 94 -6.34 10.69 10.22
C GLU A 94 -5.74 9.46 9.50
N GLN A 95 -6.11 8.25 9.90
CA GLN A 95 -5.39 7.03 9.54
C GLN A 95 -6.33 5.84 9.31
N VAL A 96 -6.04 5.11 8.24
CA VAL A 96 -6.68 3.82 7.93
C VAL A 96 -5.63 2.72 8.01
N SER A 97 -5.81 1.80 8.94
CA SER A 97 -4.94 0.65 9.13
C SER A 97 -5.70 -0.65 8.87
N VAL A 98 -5.13 -1.54 8.05
CA VAL A 98 -5.76 -2.80 7.67
C VAL A 98 -4.78 -3.95 7.82
N PHE A 99 -5.23 -5.01 8.47
CA PHE A 99 -4.58 -6.31 8.53
C PHE A 99 -5.18 -7.25 7.49
N GLY A 100 -4.33 -8.08 6.90
CA GLY A 100 -4.72 -9.23 6.09
C GLY A 100 -3.82 -10.42 6.35
N ALA A 101 -4.35 -11.64 6.27
CA ALA A 101 -3.54 -12.85 6.28
C ALA A 101 -4.16 -13.98 5.45
N ILE A 102 -3.32 -14.80 4.83
CA ILE A 102 -3.70 -16.00 4.07
C ILE A 102 -2.55 -17.02 4.08
N TRP A 103 -2.85 -18.31 3.96
CA TRP A 103 -1.83 -19.33 3.70
C TRP A 103 -1.50 -19.41 2.21
N ILE A 104 -0.21 -19.43 1.86
CA ILE A 104 0.27 -19.66 0.48
C ILE A 104 1.11 -20.94 0.47
N ALA A 105 0.68 -21.94 -0.31
CA ALA A 105 1.30 -23.24 -0.46
C ALA A 105 2.41 -23.20 -1.54
N ALA A 106 3.42 -22.37 -1.31
CA ALA A 106 4.59 -22.23 -2.18
C ALA A 106 5.80 -21.74 -1.39
N PRO A 107 7.04 -21.94 -1.86
CA PRO A 107 8.22 -21.41 -1.17
C PRO A 107 8.19 -19.87 -1.08
N PRO A 108 8.54 -19.26 0.07
CA PRO A 108 8.56 -17.80 0.24
C PRO A 108 9.49 -17.09 -0.76
N GLN A 109 10.53 -17.79 -1.23
CA GLN A 109 11.48 -17.29 -2.23
C GLN A 109 10.79 -16.89 -3.54
N ARG A 110 9.70 -17.57 -3.95
CA ARG A 110 8.94 -17.18 -5.15
C ARG A 110 8.36 -15.78 -5.03
N TYR A 111 7.87 -15.42 -3.85
CA TYR A 111 7.35 -14.07 -3.61
C TYR A 111 8.48 -13.03 -3.58
N VAL A 112 9.62 -13.39 -2.97
CA VAL A 112 10.79 -12.51 -2.92
C VAL A 112 11.34 -12.22 -4.32
N GLU A 113 11.46 -13.24 -5.17
CA GLU A 113 11.88 -13.09 -6.56
C GLU A 113 10.88 -12.22 -7.34
N ALA A 114 9.59 -12.48 -7.20
CA ALA A 114 8.55 -11.69 -7.84
C ALA A 114 8.59 -10.21 -7.44
N ILE A 115 8.75 -9.90 -6.14
CA ILE A 115 8.75 -8.50 -5.70
C ILE A 115 10.06 -7.76 -6.02
N ARG A 116 11.17 -8.48 -6.17
CA ARG A 116 12.44 -7.91 -6.67
C ARG A 116 12.31 -7.44 -8.12
N ASP A 117 11.48 -8.13 -8.91
CA ASP A 117 11.04 -7.70 -10.24
C ASP A 117 9.71 -6.93 -10.17
N ILE A 118 9.74 -5.80 -9.44
CA ILE A 118 8.54 -5.00 -9.16
C ILE A 118 7.84 -4.50 -10.43
N GLU A 119 8.57 -4.26 -11.52
CA GLU A 119 8.01 -3.76 -12.79
C GLU A 119 7.13 -4.81 -13.48
N SER A 120 7.53 -6.09 -13.40
CA SER A 120 6.69 -7.20 -13.85
C SER A 120 5.56 -7.52 -12.86
N TRP A 121 5.82 -7.38 -11.56
CA TRP A 121 4.86 -7.71 -10.52
C TRP A 121 3.69 -6.72 -10.45
N GLU A 122 3.96 -5.41 -10.49
CA GLU A 122 2.97 -4.34 -10.40
C GLU A 122 2.73 -3.71 -11.79
N ARG A 123 1.95 -4.41 -12.62
CA ARG A 123 1.58 -3.99 -13.99
C ARG A 123 0.09 -4.21 -14.27
N GLY A 124 -0.41 -3.61 -15.35
CA GLY A 124 -1.79 -3.75 -15.79
C GLY A 124 -2.60 -2.48 -15.54
N LYS A 125 -3.93 -2.54 -15.68
CA LYS A 125 -4.81 -1.36 -15.59
C LYS A 125 -4.57 -0.54 -14.31
N ALA A 126 -4.59 -1.27 -13.19
CA ALA A 126 -3.66 -1.17 -12.07
C ALA A 126 -2.67 0.02 -11.94
N PHE A 127 -1.61 -0.21 -12.69
CA PHE A 127 -0.31 0.38 -12.58
C PHE A 127 0.10 0.61 -14.02
N ARG A 128 -0.27 1.78 -14.53
CA ARG A 128 0.02 2.17 -15.91
C ARG A 128 1.51 2.12 -16.15
N ILE A 129 2.26 2.56 -15.15
CA ILE A 129 3.71 2.58 -15.15
C ILE A 129 4.20 2.14 -13.78
N THR A 130 5.19 1.25 -13.78
CA THR A 130 6.02 0.95 -12.62
C THR A 130 7.47 0.95 -13.08
N ARG A 131 8.31 1.76 -12.45
CA ARG A 131 9.71 1.92 -12.81
C ARG A 131 10.62 2.00 -11.60
N ARG A 132 11.68 1.21 -11.57
CA ARG A 132 12.75 1.34 -10.58
C ARG A 132 13.57 2.60 -10.86
N VAL A 133 14.04 3.21 -9.79
CA VAL A 133 14.99 4.33 -9.84
C VAL A 133 16.40 3.78 -9.72
N GLY A 134 17.32 4.32 -10.53
CA GLY A 134 18.73 3.97 -10.52
C GLY A 134 19.42 4.28 -9.19
N ARG A 135 20.64 3.75 -9.05
CA ARG A 135 21.54 4.03 -7.92
C ARG A 135 22.93 4.38 -8.47
N PRO A 136 23.32 5.67 -8.54
CA PRO A 136 22.56 6.85 -8.11
C PRO A 136 21.32 7.12 -8.99
N PRO A 137 20.30 7.85 -8.48
CA PRO A 137 19.18 8.30 -9.30
C PRO A 137 19.63 9.16 -10.48
N GLN A 138 18.90 9.08 -11.59
CA GLN A 138 19.08 9.91 -12.78
C GLN A 138 17.74 10.52 -13.19
N LEU A 139 17.76 11.67 -13.88
CA LEU A 139 16.53 12.28 -14.40
C LEU A 139 15.78 11.35 -15.36
N ASP A 140 16.51 10.56 -16.15
CA ASP A 140 15.95 9.62 -17.12
C ASP A 140 15.16 8.48 -16.46
N ASP A 141 15.38 8.19 -15.17
CA ASP A 141 14.55 7.25 -14.41
C ASP A 141 13.07 7.69 -14.40
N PHE A 142 12.80 8.98 -14.56
CA PHE A 142 11.46 9.59 -14.57
C PHE A 142 10.99 9.98 -15.97
N ALA A 143 11.68 9.60 -17.05
CA ALA A 143 11.30 9.96 -18.43
C ALA A 143 9.86 9.53 -18.81
N GLY A 144 9.37 8.46 -18.19
CA GLY A 144 8.01 7.96 -18.35
C GLY A 144 6.94 8.76 -17.61
N ALA A 145 7.29 9.65 -16.68
CA ALA A 145 6.32 10.44 -15.92
C ALA A 145 5.68 11.49 -16.85
N ARG A 146 4.36 11.41 -16.99
CA ARG A 146 3.55 12.30 -17.84
C ARG A 146 2.52 13.03 -16.99
N LEU A 147 2.13 14.20 -17.48
CA LEU A 147 1.05 14.98 -16.87
C LEU A 147 -0.18 14.91 -17.76
N THR A 148 -1.35 14.78 -17.16
CA THR A 148 -2.60 14.93 -17.90
C THR A 148 -2.89 16.42 -18.13
N PRO A 149 -3.72 16.80 -19.11
CA PRO A 149 -4.12 18.19 -19.29
C PRO A 149 -4.74 18.82 -18.04
N ALA A 150 -5.48 18.03 -17.24
CA ALA A 150 -6.03 18.47 -15.97
C ALA A 150 -4.94 18.81 -14.95
N LEU A 151 -3.90 17.97 -14.81
CA LEU A 151 -2.77 18.25 -13.93
C LEU A 151 -1.97 19.48 -14.38
N VAL A 152 -1.78 19.67 -15.68
CA VAL A 152 -1.12 20.88 -16.20
C VAL A 152 -1.92 22.13 -15.89
N SER A 153 -3.26 22.07 -15.97
CA SER A 153 -4.13 23.16 -15.53
C SER A 153 -4.04 23.43 -14.03
N ASP A 154 -4.00 22.38 -13.21
CA ASP A 154 -3.83 22.50 -11.75
C ASP A 154 -2.49 23.16 -11.41
N LEU A 155 -1.39 22.75 -12.06
CA LEU A 155 -0.05 23.34 -11.85
C LEU A 155 0.01 24.81 -12.23
N ARG A 156 -0.69 25.25 -13.29
CA ARG A 156 -0.76 26.66 -13.69
C ARG A 156 -1.36 27.54 -12.59
N ASN A 157 -2.40 27.02 -11.94
CA ASN A 157 -3.16 27.76 -10.92
C ASN A 157 -2.57 27.56 -9.51
N CYS A 158 -1.65 26.62 -9.34
CA CYS A 158 -1.01 26.29 -8.07
C CYS A 158 -0.34 27.50 -7.42
N ARG A 159 -0.63 27.72 -6.14
CA ARG A 159 0.00 28.73 -5.27
C ARG A 159 0.34 28.08 -3.93
N VAL A 160 1.28 28.68 -3.20
CA VAL A 160 1.61 28.23 -1.85
C VAL A 160 0.37 28.36 -0.98
N GLY A 161 -0.03 27.26 -0.35
CA GLY A 161 -1.24 27.17 0.44
C GLY A 161 -2.54 26.91 -0.35
N ASP A 162 -2.49 26.94 -1.69
CA ASP A 162 -3.61 26.69 -2.58
C ASP A 162 -3.16 26.00 -3.88
N CYS A 163 -2.96 24.69 -3.77
CA CYS A 163 -2.59 23.83 -4.88
C CYS A 163 -3.34 22.50 -4.80
N GLU A 164 -3.70 21.97 -5.96
CA GLU A 164 -4.37 20.67 -6.09
C GLU A 164 -3.38 19.50 -6.17
N ILE A 165 -2.09 19.79 -6.25
CA ILE A 165 -1.00 18.82 -6.36
C ILE A 165 -0.09 19.00 -5.14
N LYS A 166 0.21 17.89 -4.48
CA LYS A 166 1.09 17.87 -3.31
C LYS A 166 2.51 18.22 -3.71
N LEU A 167 2.97 19.39 -3.31
CA LEU A 167 4.28 19.94 -3.62
C LEU A 167 4.81 20.73 -2.41
N ASP A 168 6.12 20.82 -2.29
CA ASP A 168 6.76 21.79 -1.41
C ASP A 168 6.78 23.19 -2.04
N GLU A 169 7.11 24.19 -1.23
CA GLU A 169 7.12 25.61 -1.65
C GLU A 169 8.05 25.85 -2.84
N ALA A 170 9.25 25.25 -2.82
CA ALA A 170 10.23 25.40 -3.88
C ALA A 170 9.72 24.86 -5.24
N ALA A 171 9.04 23.72 -5.25
CA ALA A 171 8.44 23.19 -6.48
C ALA A 171 7.29 24.07 -6.96
N ILE A 172 6.40 24.51 -6.06
CA ILE A 172 5.28 25.42 -6.41
C ILE A 172 5.82 26.70 -7.06
N ASP A 173 6.82 27.33 -6.46
CA ASP A 173 7.45 28.54 -6.98
C ASP A 173 8.13 28.28 -8.34
N ALA A 174 8.76 27.13 -8.52
CA ALA A 174 9.38 26.75 -9.79
C ALA A 174 8.34 26.60 -10.92
N PHE A 175 7.20 25.96 -10.65
CA PHE A 175 6.10 25.88 -11.62
C PHE A 175 5.53 27.26 -11.97
N HIS A 176 5.47 28.17 -10.99
CA HIS A 176 4.96 29.52 -11.22
C HIS A 176 5.92 30.40 -12.02
N THR A 177 7.23 30.31 -11.72
CA THR A 177 8.22 31.30 -12.20
C THR A 177 9.03 30.84 -13.41
N ARG A 178 9.16 29.53 -13.65
CA ARG A 178 10.06 28.99 -14.69
C ARG A 178 9.34 28.46 -15.94
N ILE A 179 8.01 28.45 -15.94
CA ILE A 179 7.22 27.95 -17.07
C ILE A 179 6.50 29.13 -17.71
N ASP A 180 6.63 29.26 -19.03
CA ASP A 180 5.80 30.18 -19.78
C ASP A 180 4.43 29.52 -20.05
N TRP A 181 3.47 29.82 -19.18
CA TRP A 181 2.11 29.29 -19.29
C TRP A 181 1.34 29.78 -20.52
N THR A 182 1.87 30.76 -21.27
CA THR A 182 1.29 31.22 -22.54
C THR A 182 1.89 30.50 -23.75
N SER A 183 3.05 29.87 -23.60
CA SER A 183 3.74 29.12 -24.65
C SER A 183 2.93 27.90 -25.12
N ALA A 184 3.13 27.51 -26.38
CA ALA A 184 2.65 26.24 -26.92
C ALA A 184 3.29 25.03 -26.21
N ASP A 185 4.52 25.18 -25.71
CA ASP A 185 5.30 24.11 -25.09
C ASP A 185 5.07 23.94 -23.58
N ARG A 186 4.19 24.75 -22.98
CA ARG A 186 3.88 24.75 -21.53
C ARG A 186 3.65 23.37 -20.93
N HIS A 187 3.01 22.46 -21.69
CA HIS A 187 2.77 21.09 -21.23
C HIS A 187 4.08 20.30 -21.12
N ALA A 188 4.94 20.37 -22.14
CA ALA A 188 6.22 19.69 -22.14
C ALA A 188 7.17 20.30 -21.09
N GLU A 189 7.12 21.61 -20.88
CA GLU A 189 7.84 22.31 -19.81
C GLU A 189 7.38 21.84 -18.42
N ALA A 190 6.07 21.78 -18.18
CA ALA A 190 5.51 21.28 -16.91
C ALA A 190 5.89 19.81 -16.66
N GLU A 191 5.87 18.95 -17.68
CA GLU A 191 6.33 17.57 -17.55
C GLU A 191 7.81 17.50 -17.19
N ARG A 192 8.67 18.27 -17.86
CA ARG A 192 10.10 18.34 -17.53
C ARG A 192 10.29 18.81 -16.09
N MET A 193 9.58 19.85 -15.65
CA MET A 193 9.65 20.33 -14.27
C MET A 193 9.22 19.26 -13.27
N MET A 194 8.10 18.55 -13.52
CA MET A 194 7.65 17.47 -12.64
C MET A 194 8.69 16.36 -12.52
N ARG A 195 9.36 15.97 -13.62
CA ARG A 195 10.44 14.97 -13.57
C ARG A 195 11.60 15.42 -12.69
N HIS A 196 11.96 16.70 -12.72
CA HIS A 196 12.98 17.26 -11.82
C HIS A 196 12.52 17.20 -10.36
N VAL A 197 11.26 17.53 -10.07
CA VAL A 197 10.70 17.42 -8.71
C VAL A 197 10.77 15.98 -8.18
N LEU A 198 10.36 14.99 -8.98
CA LEU A 198 10.41 13.56 -8.58
C LEU A 198 11.86 13.10 -8.34
N TYR A 199 12.78 13.55 -9.20
CA TYR A 199 14.21 13.30 -9.07
C TYR A 199 14.78 13.93 -7.78
N ASP A 200 14.48 15.19 -7.51
CA ASP A 200 14.98 15.93 -6.35
C ASP A 200 14.45 15.32 -5.04
N TYR A 201 13.16 14.99 -4.97
CA TYR A 201 12.58 14.33 -3.79
C TYR A 201 13.22 12.96 -3.53
N THR A 202 13.44 12.18 -4.58
CA THR A 202 14.09 10.86 -4.46
C THR A 202 15.55 10.99 -4.01
N THR A 203 16.29 11.91 -4.62
CA THR A 203 17.71 12.15 -4.32
C THR A 203 17.89 12.68 -2.90
N ALA A 204 17.06 13.64 -2.48
CA ALA A 204 17.08 14.19 -1.13
C ALA A 204 16.75 13.11 -0.08
N TYR A 205 15.72 12.29 -0.32
CA TYR A 205 15.37 11.18 0.56
C TYR A 205 16.49 10.15 0.68
N LEU A 206 17.14 9.75 -0.42
CA LEU A 206 18.23 8.79 -0.37
C LEU A 206 19.45 9.35 0.39
N ALA A 207 19.68 10.66 0.35
CA ALA A 207 20.78 11.31 1.06
C ALA A 207 20.56 11.46 2.57
N GLY A 208 19.34 11.82 3.01
CA GLY A 208 19.09 12.15 4.43
C GLY A 208 17.83 11.53 5.03
N GLY A 209 17.17 10.63 4.32
CA GLY A 209 16.03 9.86 4.78
C GLY A 209 14.85 10.72 5.13
N ASN A 210 14.21 10.41 6.26
CA ASN A 210 12.95 11.04 6.67
C ASN A 210 13.09 12.54 6.94
N SER A 211 14.28 13.01 7.29
CA SER A 211 14.57 14.43 7.49
C SER A 211 14.64 15.25 6.20
N ARG A 212 14.65 14.58 5.05
CA ARG A 212 14.72 15.18 3.72
C ARG A 212 13.49 14.88 2.86
N LEU A 213 12.45 14.30 3.47
CA LEU A 213 11.13 14.23 2.84
C LEU A 213 10.53 15.65 2.74
N PRO A 214 9.71 15.93 1.71
CA PRO A 214 9.22 17.28 1.48
C PRO A 214 8.28 17.75 2.60
N MET A 215 8.33 19.05 2.86
CA MET A 215 7.30 19.78 3.60
C MET A 215 6.27 20.22 2.60
N LEU A 216 5.09 19.59 2.59
CA LEU A 216 4.02 19.92 1.67
C LEU A 216 3.42 21.28 2.01
N ARG A 217 3.22 22.08 0.97
CA ARG A 217 2.74 23.46 1.00
C ARG A 217 1.60 23.68 0.01
N ASP A 218 0.92 22.58 -0.35
CA ASP A 218 -0.24 22.57 -1.25
C ASP A 218 -1.50 23.14 -0.60
N LYS A 219 -1.61 23.07 0.73
CA LYS A 219 -2.75 23.62 1.49
C LYS A 219 -2.27 24.59 2.56
N GLY A 220 -3.19 25.40 3.08
CA GLY A 220 -2.88 26.47 4.03
C GLY A 220 -2.14 26.02 5.30
N THR A 221 -2.34 24.76 5.73
CA THR A 221 -1.55 24.15 6.80
C THR A 221 -0.43 23.31 6.20
N PRO A 222 0.85 23.65 6.44
CA PRO A 222 1.98 22.84 5.99
C PRO A 222 1.99 21.44 6.60
N ILE A 223 2.41 20.44 5.84
CA ILE A 223 2.48 19.05 6.29
C ILE A 223 3.90 18.50 6.10
N SER A 224 4.54 18.15 7.21
CA SER A 224 5.84 17.46 7.19
C SER A 224 5.62 15.98 6.89
N MET A 225 5.97 15.51 5.68
CA MET A 225 5.86 14.09 5.35
C MET A 225 6.73 13.21 6.27
N GLY A 226 7.85 13.75 6.75
CA GLY A 226 8.71 13.08 7.72
C GLY A 226 8.02 12.83 9.06
N ASP A 227 7.29 13.82 9.57
CA ASP A 227 6.59 13.71 10.84
C ASP A 227 5.30 12.89 10.71
N GLU A 228 4.56 13.04 9.61
CA GLU A 228 3.42 12.18 9.27
C GLU A 228 3.80 10.70 9.22
N PHE A 229 4.95 10.39 8.61
CA PHE A 229 5.45 9.03 8.56
C PHE A 229 5.85 8.51 9.95
N ARG A 230 6.58 9.32 10.73
CA ARG A 230 7.01 8.92 12.08
C ARG A 230 5.82 8.62 12.98
N ALA A 231 4.87 9.54 13.06
CA ALA A 231 3.66 9.36 13.86
C ALA A 231 2.88 8.10 13.44
N MET A 232 2.68 7.90 12.13
CA MET A 232 2.00 6.70 11.64
C MET A 232 2.74 5.40 12.00
N VAL A 233 4.07 5.37 11.91
CA VAL A 233 4.89 4.19 12.23
C VAL A 233 4.91 3.89 13.74
N ASP A 234 4.98 4.92 14.57
CA ASP A 234 4.95 4.78 16.03
C ASP A 234 3.59 4.23 16.52
N ASP A 235 2.51 4.54 15.80
CA ASP A 235 1.15 4.03 16.06
C ASP A 235 0.89 2.59 15.57
N MET A 236 1.87 1.92 14.94
CA MET A 236 1.70 0.56 14.39
C MET A 236 2.20 -0.53 15.38
N PRO A 237 1.31 -1.32 16.00
CA PRO A 237 1.71 -2.34 16.99
C PRO A 237 2.66 -3.41 16.42
N LEU A 238 2.49 -3.78 15.14
CA LEU A 238 3.38 -4.73 14.46
C LEU A 238 4.84 -4.26 14.48
N LEU A 239 5.07 -2.95 14.29
CA LEU A 239 6.42 -2.37 14.28
C LEU A 239 6.93 -2.12 15.69
N ALA A 240 6.13 -1.47 16.53
CA ALA A 240 6.53 -1.07 17.88
C ALA A 240 6.85 -2.28 18.78
N THR A 241 6.03 -3.33 18.71
CA THR A 241 6.13 -4.49 19.63
C THR A 241 6.82 -5.69 19.00
N TYR A 242 6.54 -6.00 17.74
CA TYR A 242 6.92 -7.29 17.14
C TYR A 242 8.13 -7.19 16.19
N MET A 243 8.41 -6.01 15.64
CA MET A 243 9.50 -5.78 14.68
C MET A 243 10.32 -4.51 14.98
N PRO A 244 10.87 -4.36 16.19
CA PRO A 244 11.54 -3.12 16.61
C PRO A 244 12.81 -2.80 15.81
N ASP A 245 13.43 -3.79 15.16
CA ASP A 245 14.55 -3.56 14.23
C ASP A 245 14.10 -2.95 12.91
N VAL A 246 12.97 -3.40 12.35
CA VAL A 246 12.34 -2.81 11.16
C VAL A 246 11.84 -1.40 11.47
N HIS A 247 11.21 -1.19 12.64
CA HIS A 247 10.82 0.15 13.11
C HIS A 247 12.00 1.12 13.11
N ARG A 248 13.10 0.77 13.81
CA ARG A 248 14.30 1.60 13.89
C ARG A 248 14.90 1.90 12.51
N TYR A 249 14.92 0.91 11.61
CA TYR A 249 15.38 1.11 10.25
C TYR A 249 14.47 2.08 9.46
N LEU A 250 13.15 1.91 9.50
CA LEU A 250 12.20 2.77 8.79
C LEU A 250 12.26 4.23 9.25
N ILE A 251 12.50 4.45 10.55
CA ILE A 251 12.67 5.80 11.12
C ILE A 251 14.06 6.36 10.84
N GLY A 252 15.09 5.53 10.91
CA GLY A 252 16.50 5.95 10.91
C GLY A 252 17.24 5.85 9.57
N PHE A 253 16.63 5.31 8.51
CA PHE A 253 17.22 5.27 7.17
C PHE A 253 17.67 6.67 6.72
N PRO A 254 18.82 6.83 6.02
CA PRO A 254 19.79 5.80 5.66
C PRO A 254 20.85 5.51 6.74
N ARG A 255 20.79 6.18 7.90
CA ARG A 255 21.82 6.07 8.95
C ARG A 255 21.75 4.76 9.74
N VAL A 256 20.56 4.16 9.83
CA VAL A 256 20.35 2.88 10.51
C VAL A 256 20.41 1.75 9.48
N TRP A 257 21.28 0.77 9.74
CA TRP A 257 21.42 -0.44 8.94
C TRP A 257 20.47 -1.54 9.43
N LEU A 258 19.85 -2.26 8.49
CA LEU A 258 19.06 -3.46 8.77
C LEU A 258 19.78 -4.69 8.21
N PRO A 259 20.39 -5.54 9.05
CA PRO A 259 21.12 -6.72 8.59
C PRO A 259 20.24 -7.68 7.77
N GLY A 260 20.79 -8.20 6.67
CA GLY A 260 20.08 -9.09 5.75
C GLY A 260 19.01 -8.37 4.91
N ALA A 261 19.00 -7.02 4.90
CA ALA A 261 18.08 -6.27 4.09
C ALA A 261 18.71 -5.80 2.77
N SER A 262 17.93 -5.93 1.70
CA SER A 262 18.13 -5.20 0.45
C SER A 262 17.02 -4.16 0.29
N SER A 263 17.27 -3.13 -0.49
CA SER A 263 16.23 -2.15 -0.79
C SER A 263 16.37 -1.58 -2.19
N PHE A 264 15.32 -0.91 -2.68
CA PHE A 264 15.33 -0.09 -3.89
C PHE A 264 14.21 0.95 -3.84
N VAL A 265 14.36 2.02 -4.63
CA VAL A 265 13.30 3.00 -4.85
C VAL A 265 12.67 2.72 -6.21
N TYR A 266 11.37 2.93 -6.30
CA TYR A 266 10.61 2.85 -7.53
C TYR A 266 9.50 3.90 -7.52
N TRP A 267 9.03 4.30 -8.69
CA TRP A 267 7.88 5.17 -8.83
C TRP A 267 6.84 4.52 -9.73
N GLN A 268 5.61 4.96 -9.57
CA GLN A 268 4.48 4.43 -10.32
C GLN A 268 3.50 5.52 -10.71
N GLU A 269 2.83 5.31 -11.83
CA GLU A 269 1.59 5.97 -12.17
C GLU A 269 0.44 4.98 -12.03
N THR A 270 -0.44 5.24 -11.06
CA THR A 270 -1.54 4.36 -10.68
C THR A 270 -2.88 5.00 -11.00
N GLU A 271 -3.81 4.22 -11.54
CA GLU A 271 -5.18 4.68 -11.81
C GLU A 271 -6.11 4.34 -10.65
N PHE A 272 -6.10 5.14 -9.60
CA PHE A 272 -7.13 5.04 -8.57
C PHE A 272 -7.74 6.40 -8.28
N GLY A 273 -9.05 6.42 -8.04
CA GLY A 273 -9.79 7.65 -7.74
C GLY A 273 -10.19 8.47 -8.96
N LEU A 274 -10.21 9.79 -8.77
CA LEU A 274 -10.60 10.77 -9.79
C LEU A 274 -9.42 11.19 -10.68
N LYS A 275 -8.20 11.24 -10.13
CA LYS A 275 -6.98 11.68 -10.82
C LYS A 275 -5.91 10.58 -10.74
N PRO A 276 -5.24 10.24 -11.85
CA PRO A 276 -4.06 9.36 -11.81
C PRO A 276 -3.04 9.90 -10.80
N THR A 277 -2.47 8.99 -10.02
CA THR A 277 -1.54 9.34 -8.94
C THR A 277 -0.14 8.89 -9.31
N ILE A 278 0.81 9.82 -9.28
CA ILE A 278 2.23 9.51 -9.30
C ILE A 278 2.67 9.32 -7.85
N ARG A 279 3.24 8.15 -7.55
CA ARG A 279 3.78 7.82 -6.23
C ARG A 279 5.22 7.33 -6.32
N ILE A 280 6.02 7.65 -5.31
CA ILE A 280 7.38 7.14 -5.15
C ILE A 280 7.43 6.34 -3.85
N SER A 281 8.03 5.14 -3.93
CA SER A 281 8.11 4.21 -2.81
C SER A 281 9.53 3.69 -2.62
N HIS A 282 9.95 3.58 -1.37
CA HIS A 282 11.16 2.87 -0.94
C HIS A 282 10.75 1.49 -0.44
N LEU A 283 11.16 0.45 -1.18
CA LEU A 283 10.90 -0.95 -0.84
C LEU A 283 12.15 -1.53 -0.17
N THR A 284 11.98 -2.14 1.00
CA THR A 284 13.01 -2.88 1.72
C THR A 284 12.57 -4.32 1.91
N ILE A 285 13.45 -5.28 1.65
CA ILE A 285 13.25 -6.72 1.83
C ILE A 285 14.30 -7.21 2.81
N ARG A 286 13.88 -7.63 4.01
CA ARG A 286 14.74 -8.30 5.00
C ARG A 286 14.45 -9.79 4.96
N GLU A 287 15.46 -10.58 4.69
CA GLU A 287 15.35 -12.05 4.66
C GLU A 287 16.07 -12.66 5.86
N ARG A 288 15.36 -13.52 6.58
CA ARG A 288 15.87 -14.39 7.64
C ARG A 288 15.30 -15.80 7.48
N PRO A 289 15.91 -16.84 8.08
CA PRO A 289 15.33 -18.18 8.06
C PRO A 289 13.92 -18.25 8.67
N GLU A 290 13.64 -17.40 9.67
CA GLU A 290 12.41 -17.41 10.45
C GLU A 290 11.30 -16.56 9.83
N ASP A 291 11.66 -15.52 9.07
CA ASP A 291 10.72 -14.66 8.38
C ASP A 291 11.34 -13.91 7.19
N VAL A 292 10.46 -13.46 6.29
CA VAL A 292 10.80 -12.39 5.34
C VAL A 292 9.89 -11.20 5.60
N VAL A 293 10.48 -10.02 5.73
CA VAL A 293 9.74 -8.76 5.88
C VAL A 293 9.97 -7.88 4.67
N VAL A 294 8.89 -7.53 3.98
CA VAL A 294 8.88 -6.54 2.91
C VAL A 294 8.17 -5.29 3.42
N ALA A 295 8.89 -4.17 3.47
CA ALA A 295 8.34 -2.87 3.83
C ALA A 295 8.34 -1.95 2.60
N SER A 296 7.17 -1.55 2.14
CA SER A 296 7.00 -0.54 1.09
C SER A 296 6.55 0.77 1.72
N LYS A 297 7.51 1.69 1.87
CA LYS A 297 7.27 3.04 2.38
C LYS A 297 6.97 3.96 1.20
N MET A 298 5.82 4.61 1.20
CA MET A 298 5.57 5.73 0.29
C MET A 298 6.34 6.97 0.76
N ILE A 299 7.20 7.52 -0.09
CA ILE A 299 7.98 8.73 0.20
C ILE A 299 7.39 9.98 -0.45
N TYR A 300 6.57 9.81 -1.48
CA TYR A 300 5.84 10.89 -2.15
C TYR A 300 4.59 10.36 -2.86
N ALA A 301 3.52 11.15 -2.87
CA ALA A 301 2.40 11.00 -3.78
C ALA A 301 1.87 12.39 -4.14
N ASN A 302 1.51 12.59 -5.40
CA ASN A 302 1.00 13.88 -5.87
C ASN A 302 -0.46 14.15 -5.44
N HIS A 303 -1.23 13.10 -5.10
CA HIS A 303 -2.62 13.18 -4.65
C HIS A 303 -2.96 12.17 -3.54
N TYR A 304 -4.09 12.42 -2.87
CA TYR A 304 -4.80 11.56 -1.90
C TYR A 304 -4.08 11.22 -0.60
N PHE A 305 -2.80 10.87 -0.67
CA PHE A 305 -2.03 10.33 0.45
C PHE A 305 -1.02 11.35 0.97
N ARG A 306 -0.96 11.49 2.30
CA ARG A 306 0.10 12.21 3.02
C ARG A 306 1.23 11.27 3.44
N SER A 307 0.88 10.05 3.85
CA SER A 307 1.84 9.00 4.19
C SER A 307 1.20 7.63 4.02
N ALA A 308 2.02 6.64 3.66
CA ALA A 308 1.59 5.25 3.58
C ALA A 308 2.76 4.29 3.82
N LEU A 309 2.47 3.19 4.51
CA LEU A 309 3.39 2.09 4.73
C LEU A 309 2.64 0.77 4.56
N GLU A 310 3.20 -0.13 3.76
CA GLU A 310 2.73 -1.50 3.63
C GLU A 310 3.82 -2.46 4.12
N LEU A 311 3.49 -3.28 5.11
CA LEU A 311 4.32 -4.37 5.60
C LEU A 311 3.74 -5.68 5.12
N ARG A 312 4.59 -6.53 4.56
CA ARG A 312 4.25 -7.90 4.16
C ARG A 312 5.25 -8.84 4.82
N VAL A 313 4.75 -9.73 5.66
CA VAL A 313 5.52 -10.66 6.46
C VAL A 313 5.21 -12.05 5.97
N LEU A 314 6.24 -12.78 5.55
CA LEU A 314 6.15 -14.16 5.16
C LEU A 314 6.67 -14.99 6.33
N LEU A 315 5.78 -15.76 6.95
CA LEU A 315 6.11 -16.60 8.10
C LEU A 315 6.03 -18.07 7.68
N PRO A 316 7.18 -18.75 7.48
CA PRO A 316 7.20 -20.19 7.28
C PRO A 316 6.52 -20.92 8.45
N ASP A 317 5.80 -21.99 8.14
CA ASP A 317 5.11 -22.82 9.14
C ASP A 317 5.33 -24.30 8.81
N PRO A 318 6.48 -24.88 9.22
CA PRO A 318 6.82 -26.26 8.92
C PRO A 318 5.81 -27.28 9.44
N ALA A 319 5.08 -26.95 10.52
CA ALA A 319 4.05 -27.82 11.09
C ALA A 319 2.86 -27.99 10.14
N ARG A 320 2.55 -26.98 9.32
CA ARG A 320 1.49 -27.00 8.31
C ARG A 320 1.93 -27.60 6.97
N GLY A 321 3.24 -27.63 6.70
CA GLY A 321 3.84 -28.15 5.48
C GLY A 321 4.50 -27.06 4.61
N PRO A 322 4.82 -27.37 3.33
CA PRO A 322 5.53 -26.43 2.47
C PRO A 322 4.65 -25.21 2.16
N GLY A 323 5.10 -24.03 2.59
CA GLY A 323 4.38 -22.78 2.40
C GLY A 323 4.76 -21.72 3.43
N PHE A 324 3.98 -20.65 3.46
CA PHE A 324 4.12 -19.59 4.45
C PHE A 324 2.78 -18.88 4.68
N TRP A 325 2.61 -18.32 5.88
CA TRP A 325 1.59 -17.31 6.12
C TRP A 325 2.03 -16.01 5.48
N PHE A 326 1.22 -15.49 4.56
CA PHE A 326 1.38 -14.16 4.00
C PHE A 326 0.54 -13.19 4.83
N VAL A 327 1.20 -12.45 5.70
CA VAL A 327 0.58 -11.46 6.58
C VAL A 327 0.87 -10.06 6.04
N THR A 328 -0.16 -9.26 5.82
CA THR A 328 -0.01 -7.87 5.39
C THR A 328 -0.59 -6.92 6.43
N VAL A 329 0.13 -5.86 6.74
CA VAL A 329 -0.37 -4.73 7.53
C VAL A 329 -0.07 -3.45 6.78
N MET A 330 -1.11 -2.76 6.36
CA MET A 330 -0.99 -1.44 5.77
C MET A 330 -1.45 -0.37 6.75
N SER A 331 -0.83 0.79 6.65
CA SER A 331 -1.36 2.01 7.23
C SER A 331 -1.19 3.17 6.26
N SER A 332 -2.19 4.03 6.17
CA SER A 332 -2.15 5.22 5.33
C SER A 332 -2.89 6.37 5.97
N ARG A 333 -2.35 7.59 5.79
CA ARG A 333 -3.00 8.84 6.13
C ARG A 333 -3.38 9.58 4.85
N THR A 334 -4.66 9.91 4.72
CA THR A 334 -5.22 10.50 3.49
C THR A 334 -5.85 11.86 3.77
N ASP A 335 -6.08 12.61 2.70
CA ASP A 335 -6.81 13.88 2.76
C ASP A 335 -8.33 13.64 2.93
N GLY A 336 -9.06 14.70 3.30
CA GLY A 336 -10.53 14.70 3.25
C GLY A 336 -11.25 13.83 4.29
N MET A 337 -10.52 13.27 5.26
CA MET A 337 -11.10 12.45 6.33
C MET A 337 -11.56 13.27 7.54
N THR A 338 -11.34 14.58 7.61
CA THR A 338 -11.74 15.44 8.74
C THR A 338 -13.14 16.06 8.56
N GLY A 339 -13.76 16.54 9.64
CA GLY A 339 -15.07 17.22 9.61
C GLY A 339 -16.31 16.32 9.47
N PHE A 340 -17.50 16.94 9.34
CA PHE A 340 -18.80 16.25 9.31
C PHE A 340 -19.02 15.42 8.04
N THR A 341 -18.59 15.92 6.87
CA THR A 341 -18.57 15.15 5.62
C THR A 341 -17.57 14.00 5.67
N GLY A 342 -16.47 14.18 6.40
CA GLY A 342 -15.44 13.16 6.62
C GLY A 342 -15.98 11.89 7.26
N LEU A 343 -17.05 11.93 8.06
CA LEU A 343 -17.60 10.76 8.75
C LEU A 343 -18.12 9.67 7.79
N PHE A 344 -18.77 10.08 6.70
CA PHE A 344 -19.26 9.16 5.66
C PHE A 344 -18.11 8.66 4.77
N VAL A 345 -17.19 9.56 4.42
CA VAL A 345 -15.98 9.22 3.64
C VAL A 345 -15.15 8.17 4.39
N ARG A 346 -14.91 8.35 5.70
CA ARG A 346 -14.16 7.40 6.55
C ARG A 346 -14.70 5.98 6.48
N ARG A 347 -16.01 5.79 6.69
CA ARG A 347 -16.61 4.45 6.70
C ARG A 347 -16.39 3.76 5.36
N ARG A 348 -16.57 4.49 4.27
CA ARG A 348 -16.40 3.98 2.93
C ARG A 348 -14.94 3.62 2.64
N VAL A 349 -14.04 4.58 2.80
CA VAL A 349 -12.59 4.41 2.60
C VAL A 349 -12.06 3.20 3.38
N ARG A 350 -12.48 3.04 4.64
CA ARG A 350 -12.07 1.89 5.48
C ARG A 350 -12.60 0.56 4.93
N ASN A 351 -13.88 0.50 4.53
CA ASN A 351 -14.47 -0.72 3.98
C ASN A 351 -13.77 -1.11 2.67
N GLU A 352 -13.58 -0.14 1.80
CA GLU A 352 -12.89 -0.26 0.52
C GLU A 352 -11.44 -0.75 0.73
N ALA A 353 -10.67 -0.14 1.63
CA ALA A 353 -9.32 -0.58 1.96
C ALA A 353 -9.28 -2.04 2.46
N ARG A 354 -10.26 -2.43 3.30
CA ARG A 354 -10.41 -3.81 3.78
C ARG A 354 -10.68 -4.79 2.65
N GLU A 355 -11.58 -4.47 1.73
CA GLU A 355 -11.92 -5.31 0.58
C GLU A 355 -10.76 -5.43 -0.42
N ALA A 356 -10.05 -4.33 -0.68
CA ALA A 356 -8.85 -4.33 -1.52
C ALA A 356 -7.75 -5.23 -0.94
N THR A 357 -7.57 -5.19 0.38
CA THR A 357 -6.63 -6.10 1.08
C THR A 357 -6.98 -7.56 0.78
N GLY A 358 -8.26 -7.93 0.87
CA GLY A 358 -8.71 -9.30 0.60
C GLY A 358 -8.44 -9.73 -0.84
N THR A 359 -8.68 -8.82 -1.78
CA THR A 359 -8.40 -9.04 -3.21
C THR A 359 -6.90 -9.25 -3.45
N VAL A 360 -6.04 -8.45 -2.80
CA VAL A 360 -4.58 -8.58 -2.90
C VAL A 360 -4.10 -9.90 -2.31
N LEU A 361 -4.63 -10.36 -1.17
CA LEU A 361 -4.29 -11.66 -0.59
C LEU A 361 -4.58 -12.80 -1.56
N VAL A 362 -5.79 -12.85 -2.12
CA VAL A 362 -6.23 -13.92 -3.01
C VAL A 362 -5.44 -13.90 -4.33
N ASN A 363 -5.22 -12.72 -4.91
CA ASN A 363 -4.46 -12.58 -6.14
C ASN A 363 -2.98 -12.94 -5.96
N THR A 364 -2.38 -12.54 -4.84
CA THR A 364 -0.99 -12.91 -4.50
C THR A 364 -0.86 -14.41 -4.35
N LYS A 365 -1.75 -15.04 -3.56
CA LYS A 365 -1.79 -16.51 -3.41
C LYS A 365 -1.86 -17.18 -4.78
N ARG A 366 -2.82 -16.78 -5.63
CA ARG A 366 -3.00 -17.35 -6.96
C ARG A 366 -1.72 -17.26 -7.80
N ARG A 367 -1.12 -16.06 -7.94
CA ARG A 367 0.09 -15.85 -8.76
C ARG A 367 1.28 -16.68 -8.27
N ILE A 368 1.51 -16.69 -6.96
CA ILE A 368 2.67 -17.36 -6.36
C ILE A 368 2.53 -18.90 -6.40
N GLU A 369 1.31 -19.42 -6.21
CA GLU A 369 1.06 -20.87 -6.28
C GLU A 369 1.11 -21.39 -7.71
N THR A 370 0.59 -20.65 -8.69
CA THR A 370 0.62 -21.05 -10.11
C THR A 370 1.95 -20.76 -10.79
N GLY A 371 2.85 -19.99 -10.16
CA GLY A 371 4.10 -19.54 -10.78
C GLY A 371 3.87 -18.56 -11.93
N GLN A 372 2.72 -17.88 -11.95
CA GLN A 372 2.40 -16.89 -12.98
C GLN A 372 3.02 -15.54 -12.63
N PRO A 373 3.59 -14.83 -13.62
CA PRO A 373 4.24 -13.54 -13.42
C PRO A 373 3.28 -12.45 -12.94
#